data_AF-A0A534AZB9-F1
#
_entry.id   AF-A0A534AZB9-F1
#
_cell.length_a   1.000
_cell.length_b   1.000
_cell.length_c   1.000
_cell.angle_alpha   90.00
_cell.angle_beta   90.00
_cell.angle_gamma   90.00
#
_symmetry.space_group_name_H-M   'P 1'
#
loop_
_entity.id
_entity.type
_entity.pdbx_description
1 polymer ?
#
loop_
_entity_poly.entity_id
_entity_poly.type
_entity_poly.pdbx_seq_one_letter_code
_entity_poly.pdbx_strand_id
1 'polypeptide(L)'
;MMTLENIRDALPGYARDLQLNLGTVLTPAGAPGLSERQIWAVALAAAAASRNPSFSLRLQALAVRHLDAAHVSAAHAAASIMAMNNVYYRFLHLVEDA
;
A
#
# COMPACT_ATOMS: atom_id res chain seq x y z
N MET A 1 6.66 -17.52 10.46
CA MET A 1 5.67 -17.13 9.42
C MET A 1 5.41 -15.65 9.57
N MET A 2 5.38 -14.88 8.49
CA MET A 2 5.18 -13.42 8.56
C MET A 2 3.78 -13.08 9.10
N THR A 3 3.65 -12.18 10.07
CA THR A 3 2.36 -11.66 10.55
C THR A 3 2.30 -10.13 10.48
N LEU A 4 1.10 -9.56 10.65
CA LEU A 4 0.94 -8.11 10.69
C LEU A 4 1.63 -7.50 11.92
N GLU A 5 1.60 -8.20 13.05
CA GLU A 5 2.29 -7.83 14.29
C GLU A 5 3.78 -7.65 14.04
N ASN A 6 4.42 -8.53 13.24
CA ASN A 6 5.84 -8.37 12.93
C ASN A 6 6.16 -7.07 12.16
N ILE A 7 5.21 -6.50 11.40
CA ILE A 7 5.37 -5.20 10.75
C ILE A 7 5.17 -4.08 11.77
N ARG A 8 4.16 -4.20 12.63
CA ARG A 8 3.83 -3.20 13.66
C ARG A 8 4.96 -3.09 14.69
N ASP A 9 5.51 -4.21 15.13
CA ASP A 9 6.61 -4.28 16.11
C ASP A 9 7.93 -3.74 15.56
N ALA A 10 8.10 -3.68 14.24
CA ALA A 10 9.27 -3.07 13.60
C ALA A 10 9.23 -1.54 13.59
N LEU A 11 8.07 -0.93 13.87
CA LEU A 11 7.94 0.52 13.95
C LEU A 11 8.48 1.02 15.31
N PRO A 12 9.26 2.10 15.32
CA PRO A 12 9.85 2.64 16.55
C PRO A 12 8.78 3.24 17.48
N GLY A 13 9.11 3.37 18.78
CA GLY A 13 8.15 3.81 19.80
C GLY A 13 7.51 5.18 19.54
N TYR A 14 8.19 6.10 18.84
CA TYR A 14 7.65 7.40 18.45
C TYR A 14 6.60 7.32 17.32
N ALA A 15 6.45 6.17 16.67
CA ALA A 15 5.52 5.94 15.56
C ALA A 15 4.27 5.14 15.99
N ARG A 16 3.84 5.29 17.25
CA ARG A 16 2.71 4.53 17.84
C ARG A 16 1.42 4.66 17.02
N ASP A 17 1.10 5.86 16.54
CA ASP A 17 -0.12 6.07 15.75
C ASP A 17 -0.07 5.36 14.40
N LEU A 18 1.12 5.24 13.79
CA LEU A 18 1.30 4.44 12.57
C LEU A 18 1.08 2.94 12.85
N GLN A 19 1.52 2.43 14.00
CA GLN A 19 1.26 1.05 14.40
C GLN A 19 -0.23 0.77 14.59
N LEU A 20 -0.97 1.70 15.19
CA LEU A 20 -2.41 1.60 15.39
C LEU A 20 -3.15 1.68 14.05
N ASN A 21 -2.85 2.69 13.24
CA ASN A 21 -3.49 2.89 11.94
C ASN A 21 -3.25 1.71 11.01
N LEU A 22 -2.04 1.16 10.94
CA LEU A 22 -1.74 -0.01 10.10
C LEU A 22 -2.60 -1.23 10.46
N GLY A 23 -2.91 -1.42 11.75
CA GLY A 23 -3.83 -2.47 12.20
C GLY A 23 -5.28 -2.22 11.77
N THR A 24 -5.72 -0.96 11.84
CA THR A 24 -7.10 -0.57 11.55
C THR A 24 -7.41 -0.59 10.05
N VAL A 25 -6.57 0.05 9.22
CA VAL A 25 -6.85 0.28 7.79
C VAL A 25 -6.86 -1.00 6.94
N LEU A 26 -6.32 -2.11 7.46
CA LEU A 26 -6.33 -3.42 6.80
C LEU A 26 -7.60 -4.23 7.09
N THR A 27 -8.60 -3.63 7.71
CA THR A 27 -9.88 -4.28 8.05
C THR A 27 -11.06 -3.55 7.39
N PRO A 28 -12.17 -4.24 7.08
CA PRO A 28 -13.37 -3.59 6.56
C PRO A 28 -13.95 -2.50 7.47
N ALA A 29 -13.77 -2.63 8.80
CA ALA A 29 -14.19 -1.62 9.76
C ALA A 29 -13.37 -0.33 9.66
N GLY A 30 -12.05 -0.45 9.40
CA GLY A 30 -11.16 0.69 9.21
C GLY A 30 -11.11 1.24 7.79
N ALA A 31 -11.70 0.52 6.83
CA ALA A 31 -11.80 0.92 5.42
C ALA A 31 -13.23 0.70 4.90
N PRO A 32 -14.22 1.42 5.45
CA PRO A 32 -15.63 1.22 5.11
C PRO A 32 -15.87 1.47 3.62
N GLY A 33 -16.69 0.61 3.01
CA GLY A 33 -17.00 0.67 1.57
C GLY A 33 -16.03 -0.09 0.67
N LEU A 34 -14.93 -0.64 1.21
CA LEU A 34 -14.03 -1.52 0.48
C LEU A 34 -14.25 -2.98 0.88
N SER A 35 -14.21 -3.88 -0.11
CA SER A 35 -14.09 -5.31 0.13
C SER A 35 -12.68 -5.67 0.63
N GLU A 36 -12.54 -6.83 1.27
CA GLU A 36 -11.25 -7.31 1.76
C GLU A 36 -10.17 -7.38 0.66
N ARG A 37 -10.54 -7.85 -0.55
CA ARG A 37 -9.62 -7.88 -1.68
C ARG A 37 -9.18 -6.48 -2.11
N GLN A 38 -10.10 -5.50 -2.12
CA GLN A 38 -9.76 -4.11 -2.46
C GLN A 38 -8.81 -3.52 -1.43
N ILE A 39 -9.04 -3.77 -0.13
CA ILE A 39 -8.17 -3.31 0.96
C ILE A 39 -6.74 -3.81 0.76
N TRP A 40 -6.56 -5.11 0.55
CA TRP A 40 -5.23 -5.70 0.37
C TRP A 40 -4.55 -5.29 -0.94
N ALA A 41 -5.31 -5.13 -2.03
CA ALA A 41 -4.77 -4.66 -3.30
C ALA A 41 -4.27 -3.20 -3.20
N VAL A 42 -5.06 -2.32 -2.57
CA VAL A 42 -4.67 -0.92 -2.31
C VAL A 42 -3.46 -0.85 -1.38
N ALA A 43 -3.45 -1.65 -0.31
CA ALA A 43 -2.33 -1.69 0.62
C ALA A 43 -1.02 -2.12 -0.06
N LEU A 44 -1.08 -3.15 -0.92
CA LEU A 44 0.09 -3.60 -1.68
C LEU A 44 0.58 -2.54 -2.68
N ALA A 45 -0.33 -1.89 -3.41
CA ALA A 45 0.02 -0.79 -4.32
C ALA A 45 0.66 0.39 -3.56
N ALA A 46 0.10 0.78 -2.41
CA ALA A 46 0.62 1.84 -1.56
C ALA A 46 2.01 1.50 -0.99
N ALA A 47 2.23 0.26 -0.56
CA ALA A 47 3.55 -0.19 -0.12
C ALA A 47 4.58 -0.12 -1.25
N ALA A 48 4.24 -0.59 -2.45
CA ALA A 48 5.12 -0.48 -3.62
C ALA A 48 5.45 0.99 -3.95
N ALA A 49 4.47 1.89 -3.82
CA ALA A 49 4.64 3.33 -4.01
C ALA A 49 5.52 3.99 -2.93
N SER A 50 5.58 3.44 -1.71
CA SER A 50 6.42 3.97 -0.61
C SER A 50 7.93 3.83 -0.84
N ARG A 51 8.35 3.03 -1.83
CA ARG A 51 9.77 2.75 -2.16
C ARG A 51 10.59 2.23 -0.99
N ASN A 52 9.96 1.54 -0.03
CA ASN A 52 10.63 0.81 1.03
C ASN A 52 10.60 -0.71 0.72
N PRO A 53 11.72 -1.31 0.26
CA PRO A 53 11.74 -2.72 -0.14
C PRO A 53 11.40 -3.67 1.02
N SER A 54 11.93 -3.41 2.22
CA SER A 54 11.70 -4.23 3.40
C SER A 54 10.21 -4.26 3.77
N PHE A 55 9.56 -3.10 3.81
CA PHE A 55 8.13 -3.00 4.06
C PHE A 55 7.29 -3.63 2.95
N SER A 56 7.64 -3.38 1.69
CA SER A 56 6.90 -3.89 0.52
C SER A 56 6.89 -5.42 0.48
N LEU A 57 8.05 -6.06 0.67
CA LEU A 57 8.17 -7.52 0.68
C LEU A 57 7.39 -8.14 1.84
N ARG A 58 7.48 -7.54 3.03
CA ARG A 58 6.75 -7.97 4.22
C ARG A 58 5.23 -7.87 4.03
N LEU A 59 4.74 -6.76 3.47
CA LEU A 59 3.32 -6.57 3.22
C LEU A 59 2.81 -7.48 2.10
N GLN A 60 3.59 -7.69 1.03
CA GLN A 60 3.23 -8.63 -0.04
C GLN A 60 3.04 -10.05 0.51
N ALA A 61 3.91 -10.51 1.41
CA ALA A 61 3.78 -11.82 2.05
C ALA A 61 2.48 -12.00 2.87
N LEU A 62 1.86 -10.90 3.30
CA LEU A 62 0.53 -10.90 3.90
C LEU A 62 -0.56 -10.82 2.83
N ALA A 63 -0.43 -9.91 1.87
CA ALA A 63 -1.43 -9.65 0.83
C ALA A 63 -1.73 -10.89 -0.04
N VAL A 64 -0.73 -11.72 -0.36
CA VAL A 64 -0.92 -12.96 -1.15
C VAL A 64 -1.80 -14.02 -0.48
N ARG A 65 -2.17 -13.84 0.80
CA ARG A 65 -3.14 -14.70 1.49
C ARG A 65 -4.59 -14.32 1.17
N HIS A 66 -4.80 -13.09 0.73
CA HIS A 66 -6.12 -12.50 0.44
C HIS A 66 -6.31 -12.21 -1.05
N LEU A 67 -5.22 -12.18 -1.81
CA LEU A 67 -5.18 -11.85 -3.23
C LEU A 67 -4.69 -13.04 -4.05
N ASP A 68 -5.30 -13.24 -5.23
CA ASP A 68 -4.73 -14.09 -6.26
C ASP A 68 -3.60 -13.38 -7.03
N ALA A 69 -2.91 -14.13 -7.90
CA ALA A 69 -1.79 -13.61 -8.67
C ALA A 69 -2.16 -12.43 -9.59
N ALA A 70 -3.40 -12.42 -10.12
CA ALA A 70 -3.85 -11.35 -11.00
C ALA A 70 -4.02 -10.03 -10.23
N HIS A 71 -4.58 -10.07 -9.02
CA HIS A 71 -4.71 -8.89 -8.16
C HIS A 71 -3.35 -8.37 -7.69
N VAL A 72 -2.41 -9.27 -7.37
CA VAL A 72 -1.02 -8.89 -7.01
C VAL A 72 -0.34 -8.18 -8.18
N SER A 73 -0.43 -8.74 -9.39
CA SER A 73 0.10 -8.13 -10.60
C SER A 73 -0.55 -6.77 -10.89
N ALA A 74 -1.87 -6.67 -10.73
CA ALA A 74 -2.61 -5.43 -10.93
C ALA A 74 -2.19 -4.33 -9.95
N ALA A 75 -1.96 -4.65 -8.67
CA ALA A 75 -1.48 -3.69 -7.67
C ALA A 75 -0.10 -3.13 -8.04
N HIS A 76 0.82 -3.98 -8.50
CA HIS A 76 2.13 -3.53 -8.98
C HIS A 76 2.05 -2.73 -10.29
N ALA A 77 1.17 -3.13 -11.21
CA ALA A 77 0.93 -2.39 -12.44
C ALA A 77 0.39 -0.97 -12.15
N ALA A 78 -0.58 -0.87 -11.23
CA ALA A 78 -1.11 0.41 -10.78
C ALA A 78 -0.01 1.29 -10.17
N ALA A 79 0.79 0.77 -9.24
CA ALA A 79 1.90 1.53 -8.65
C ALA A 79 2.95 1.98 -9.69
N SER A 80 3.19 1.18 -10.73
CA SER A 80 4.16 1.48 -11.80
C SER A 80 3.66 2.56 -12.75
N ILE A 81 2.42 2.43 -13.24
CA ILE A 81 1.83 3.41 -14.16
C ILE A 81 1.58 4.73 -13.44
N MET A 82 1.09 4.69 -12.19
CA MET A 82 0.91 5.91 -11.40
C MET A 82 2.22 6.63 -11.11
N ALA A 83 3.34 5.92 -10.96
CA ALA A 83 4.64 6.57 -10.80
C ALA A 83 5.03 7.43 -12.02
N MET A 84 4.72 6.96 -13.23
CA MET A 84 4.93 7.72 -14.46
C MET A 84 3.91 8.85 -14.61
N ASN A 85 2.62 8.52 -14.49
CA ASN A 85 1.51 9.44 -14.71
C ASN A 85 1.52 10.60 -13.71
N ASN A 86 1.78 10.32 -12.43
CA ASN A 86 1.81 11.35 -11.39
C ASN A 86 2.90 12.40 -11.64
N VAL A 87 4.02 12.03 -12.28
CA VAL A 87 5.07 12.99 -12.65
C VAL A 87 4.65 13.78 -13.89
N TYR A 88 4.25 13.08 -14.96
CA TYR A 88 3.93 13.70 -16.23
C TYR A 88 2.76 14.68 -16.14
N TYR A 89 1.61 14.26 -15.58
CA TYR A 89 0.44 15.13 -15.49
C TYR A 89 0.64 16.25 -14.47
N ARG A 90 1.42 16.02 -13.41
CA ARG A 90 1.75 17.10 -12.47
C ARG A 90 2.64 18.16 -13.14
N PHE A 91 3.56 17.76 -14.01
CA PHE A 91 4.36 18.70 -14.79
C PHE A 91 3.48 19.51 -15.75
N LEU A 92 2.58 18.87 -16.51
CA LEU A 92 1.66 19.58 -17.41
C LEU A 92 0.86 20.67 -16.67
N HIS A 93 0.25 20.34 -15.54
CA HIS A 93 -0.47 21.33 -14.73
C HIS A 93 0.41 22.51 -14.28
N LEU A 94 1.70 22.28 -13.99
CA LEU A 94 2.60 23.35 -13.55
C LEU A 94 3.03 24.29 -14.67
N VAL A 95 3.02 23.83 -15.93
CA VAL A 95 3.44 24.64 -17.08
C VAL A 95 2.28 25.23 -17.86
N GLU A 96 1.06 24.71 -17.71
CA GLU A 96 -0.16 25.32 -18.26
C GLU A 96 -0.53 26.64 -17.56
N ASP A 97 -0.18 26.78 -16.28
CA ASP A 97 -0.39 28.01 -15.49
C ASP A 97 0.74 29.06 -15.67
N ALA A 98 1.75 28.80 -16.51
CA ALA A 98 2.97 29.60 -16.67
C ALA A 98 2.96 30.52 -17.92
#